data_AF-A0A961FQ45-F1
#
_entry.id   AF-A0A961FQ45-F1
#
_cell.length_a   1.000
_cell.length_b   1.000
_cell.length_c   1.000
_cell.angle_alpha   90.00
_cell.angle_beta   90.00
_cell.angle_gamma   90.00
#
_symmetry.space_group_name_H-M   'P 1'
#
loop_
_entity.id
_entity.type
_entity.pdbx_description
1 polymer ?
#
loop_
_entity_poly.entity_id
_entity_poly.type
_entity_poly.pdbx_seq_one_letter_code
_entity_poly.pdbx_strand_id
1 'polypeptide(L)'
;MKLKIQETRRRTGAYTLIEALVAGVVLMIGVSAASALTLALITQDEMNERTCVALNYQENAASLYRLGLSESQIEALLPPESVVSDLTMTTGTESVAHTPAVPGLPSASVGYADVTITFNPSPATQSWTGGIWTGGGKSDSRTITQRAYRSDTSITIP
;
A
#
# COMPACT_ATOMS: atom_id res chain seq x y z
N MET A 1 -59.18 13.42 -54.30
CA MET A 1 -57.92 12.92 -53.68
C MET A 1 -57.54 13.89 -52.56
N LYS A 2 -57.80 13.55 -51.29
CA LYS A 2 -57.50 14.42 -50.12
C LYS A 2 -56.47 13.71 -49.24
N LEU A 3 -55.27 14.26 -49.15
CA LEU A 3 -54.23 13.80 -48.22
C LEU A 3 -54.58 14.26 -46.80
N LYS A 4 -54.79 13.30 -45.89
CA LYS A 4 -54.93 13.53 -44.46
C LYS A 4 -53.53 13.57 -43.85
N ILE A 5 -53.01 14.77 -43.62
CA ILE A 5 -51.81 14.97 -42.81
C ILE A 5 -52.20 14.64 -41.37
N GLN A 6 -51.71 13.52 -40.83
CA GLN A 6 -51.84 13.20 -39.41
C GLN A 6 -50.75 13.95 -38.66
N GLU A 7 -51.12 15.04 -38.00
CA GLU A 7 -50.33 15.63 -36.92
C GLU A 7 -50.21 14.63 -35.79
N THR A 8 -49.03 14.02 -35.65
CA THR A 8 -48.61 13.38 -34.41
C THR A 8 -48.45 14.46 -33.35
N ARG A 9 -49.55 14.80 -32.65
CA ARG A 9 -49.49 15.54 -31.38
C ARG A 9 -48.61 14.75 -30.42
N ARG A 10 -47.33 15.12 -30.30
CA ARG A 10 -46.51 14.75 -29.15
C ARG A 10 -47.25 15.26 -27.92
N ARG A 11 -47.82 14.35 -27.12
CA ARG A 11 -48.29 14.68 -25.77
C ARG A 11 -47.05 15.06 -24.97
N THR A 12 -46.82 16.36 -24.83
CA THR A 12 -45.88 16.87 -23.82
C THR A 12 -46.51 16.59 -22.47
N GLY A 13 -46.23 15.41 -21.91
CA GLY A 13 -46.62 15.09 -20.55
C GLY A 13 -45.91 16.05 -19.61
N ALA A 14 -46.66 16.92 -18.94
CA ALA A 14 -46.10 17.72 -17.86
C ALA A 14 -45.69 16.75 -16.76
N TYR A 15 -44.39 16.56 -16.57
CA TYR A 15 -43.85 15.81 -15.42
C TYR A 15 -44.41 16.43 -14.15
N THR A 16 -44.91 15.59 -13.25
CA THR A 16 -45.49 16.09 -11.99
C THR A 16 -44.37 16.61 -11.08
N LEU A 17 -44.67 17.60 -10.23
CA LEU A 17 -43.71 18.11 -9.23
C LEU A 17 -43.08 17.01 -8.38
N ILE A 18 -43.82 15.92 -8.15
CA ILE A 18 -43.37 14.74 -7.40
C ILE A 18 -42.26 14.00 -8.17
N GLU A 19 -42.39 13.81 -9.48
CA GLU A 19 -41.37 13.14 -10.31
C GLU A 19 -40.07 13.94 -10.35
N ALA A 20 -40.16 15.28 -10.44
CA ALA A 20 -38.99 16.15 -10.39
C ALA A 20 -38.29 16.09 -9.02
N LEU A 21 -39.07 16.03 -7.93
CA LEU A 21 -38.53 15.92 -6.57
C LEU A 21 -37.84 14.57 -6.35
N VAL A 22 -38.44 13.48 -6.81
CA VAL A 22 -37.84 12.13 -6.73
C VAL A 22 -36.56 12.07 -7.57
N ALA A 23 -36.56 12.59 -8.79
CA ALA A 23 -35.37 12.64 -9.64
C ALA A 23 -34.24 13.47 -8.99
N GLY A 24 -34.58 14.59 -8.34
CA GLY A 24 -33.63 15.42 -7.61
C GLY A 24 -32.98 14.69 -6.43
N VAL A 25 -33.75 13.93 -5.65
CA VAL A 25 -33.22 13.13 -4.53
C VAL A 25 -32.26 12.05 -5.03
N VAL A 26 -32.62 11.33 -6.09
CA VAL A 26 -31.75 10.30 -6.68
C VAL A 26 -30.44 10.90 -7.19
N LEU A 27 -30.50 12.07 -7.83
CA LEU A 27 -29.32 12.78 -8.29
C LEU A 27 -28.41 13.19 -7.12
N MET A 28 -28.97 13.72 -6.04
CA MET A 28 -28.23 14.11 -4.82
C MET A 28 -27.54 12.90 -4.16
N ILE A 29 -28.21 11.75 -4.12
CA ILE A 29 -27.61 10.49 -3.62
C ILE A 29 -26.42 10.10 -4.51
N GLY A 30 -26.57 10.17 -5.83
CA GLY A 30 -25.50 9.86 -6.78
C GLY A 30 -24.27 10.75 -6.61
N VAL A 31 -24.46 12.07 -6.47
CA VAL A 31 -23.35 13.02 -6.24
C VAL A 31 -22.67 12.75 -4.90
N SER A 32 -23.44 12.47 -3.84
CA SER A 32 -22.90 12.16 -2.52
C SER A 32 -22.07 10.87 -2.57
N ALA A 33 -22.56 9.82 -3.21
CA ALA A 33 -21.84 8.57 -3.38
C ALA A 33 -20.56 8.73 -4.20
N ALA A 34 -20.59 9.50 -5.30
CA ALA A 34 -19.41 9.78 -6.11
C ALA A 34 -18.34 10.55 -5.32
N SER A 35 -18.75 11.52 -4.49
CA SER A 35 -17.81 12.28 -3.64
C SER A 35 -17.14 11.39 -2.58
N ALA A 36 -17.91 10.52 -1.94
CA ALA A 36 -17.39 9.55 -0.97
C ALA A 36 -16.42 8.56 -1.62
N LEU A 37 -16.73 8.05 -2.82
CA LEU A 37 -15.86 7.16 -3.56
C LEU A 37 -14.55 7.85 -3.96
N THR A 38 -14.62 9.10 -4.42
CA THR A 38 -13.43 9.88 -4.81
C THR A 38 -12.49 10.06 -3.62
N LEU A 39 -13.04 10.40 -2.45
CA LEU A 39 -12.26 10.50 -1.22
C LEU A 39 -11.61 9.15 -0.86
N ALA A 40 -12.36 8.05 -0.97
CA ALA A 40 -11.83 6.71 -0.70
C ALA A 40 -10.66 6.35 -1.63
N LEU A 41 -10.76 6.66 -2.93
CA LEU A 41 -9.68 6.38 -3.89
C LEU A 41 -8.41 7.18 -3.59
N ILE A 42 -8.54 8.47 -3.24
CA ILE A 42 -7.39 9.30 -2.85
C ILE A 42 -6.71 8.72 -1.61
N THR A 43 -7.49 8.30 -0.61
CA THR A 43 -6.91 7.69 0.60
C THR A 43 -6.19 6.37 0.31
N GLN A 44 -6.71 5.56 -0.63
CA GLN A 44 -6.05 4.31 -1.02
C GLN A 44 -4.74 4.56 -1.77
N ASP A 45 -4.70 5.59 -2.62
CA ASP A 45 -3.50 5.94 -3.37
C ASP A 45 -2.38 6.41 -2.45
N GLU A 46 -2.68 7.29 -1.49
CA GLU A 46 -1.71 7.73 -0.47
C GLU A 46 -1.21 6.56 0.39
N MET A 47 -2.10 5.64 0.78
CA MET A 47 -1.71 4.44 1.51
C MET A 47 -0.78 3.53 0.70
N ASN A 48 -1.05 3.41 -0.61
CA ASN A 48 -0.25 2.59 -1.51
C ASN A 48 1.13 3.21 -1.76
N GLU A 49 1.20 4.53 -1.95
CA GLU A 49 2.46 5.28 -2.07
C GLU A 49 3.35 5.05 -0.84
N ARG A 50 2.81 5.29 0.36
CA ARG A 50 3.53 5.08 1.63
C ARG A 50 4.01 3.64 1.78
N THR A 51 3.17 2.66 1.40
CA THR A 51 3.55 1.25 1.42
C THR A 51 4.67 0.94 0.44
N CYS A 52 4.65 1.52 -0.76
CA CYS A 52 5.70 1.34 -1.77
C CYS A 52 7.04 1.91 -1.29
N VAL A 53 7.04 3.09 -0.67
CA VAL A 53 8.24 3.69 -0.07
C VAL A 53 8.82 2.78 1.02
N ALA A 54 7.97 2.31 1.94
CA ALA A 54 8.37 1.39 3.00
C ALA A 54 8.99 0.08 2.45
N LEU A 55 8.37 -0.52 1.43
CA LEU A 55 8.88 -1.73 0.79
C LEU A 55 10.22 -1.49 0.08
N ASN A 56 10.37 -0.37 -0.63
CA ASN A 56 11.63 -0.01 -1.26
C ASN A 56 12.75 0.16 -0.22
N TYR A 57 12.44 0.80 0.90
CA TYR A 57 13.37 0.95 2.01
C TYR A 57 13.82 -0.41 2.58
N GLN A 58 12.89 -1.35 2.76
CA GLN A 58 13.17 -2.72 3.18
C GLN A 58 14.04 -3.47 2.16
N GLU A 59 13.72 -3.36 0.87
CA GLU A 59 14.47 -4.02 -0.20
C GLU A 59 15.91 -3.49 -0.29
N ASN A 60 16.11 -2.19 -0.08
CA ASN A 60 17.43 -1.58 -0.01
C ASN A 60 18.22 -2.12 1.19
N ALA A 61 17.59 -2.20 2.38
CA ALA A 61 18.22 -2.79 3.57
C ALA A 61 18.60 -4.27 3.35
N ALA A 62 17.70 -5.06 2.77
CA ALA A 62 17.95 -6.45 2.42
C ALA A 62 19.06 -6.60 1.37
N SER A 63 19.14 -5.68 0.41
CA SER A 63 20.19 -5.66 -0.62
C SER A 63 21.55 -5.33 -0.01
N LEU A 64 21.63 -4.36 0.90
CA LEU A 64 22.85 -4.03 1.62
C LEU A 64 23.32 -5.21 2.50
N TYR A 65 22.39 -5.93 3.12
CA TYR A 65 22.72 -7.17 3.85
C TYR A 65 23.33 -8.24 2.94
N ARG A 66 22.75 -8.43 1.74
CA ARG A 66 23.27 -9.37 0.72
C ARG A 66 24.65 -8.97 0.22
N LEU A 67 24.97 -7.68 0.21
CA LEU A 67 26.31 -7.17 -0.08
C LEU A 67 27.33 -7.42 1.05
N GLY A 68 26.89 -7.94 2.20
CA GLY A 68 27.77 -8.32 3.30
C GLY A 68 27.93 -7.29 4.40
N LEU A 69 27.16 -6.19 4.38
CA LEU A 69 27.17 -5.16 5.43
C LEU A 69 26.57 -5.68 6.75
N SER A 70 27.02 -5.13 7.88
CA SER A 70 26.41 -5.35 9.19
C SER A 70 25.20 -4.44 9.40
N GLU A 71 24.29 -4.81 10.30
CA GLU A 71 23.11 -4.01 10.66
C GLU A 71 23.48 -2.55 10.99
N SER A 72 24.49 -2.33 11.82
CA SER A 72 24.98 -0.99 12.17
C SER A 72 25.48 -0.15 10.98
N GLN A 73 26.06 -0.79 9.96
CA GLN A 73 26.51 -0.10 8.75
C GLN A 73 25.32 0.20 7.83
N ILE A 74 24.34 -0.70 7.79
CA ILE A 74 23.11 -0.53 7.01
C ILE A 74 22.30 0.64 7.55
N GLU A 75 22.14 0.74 8.88
CA GLU A 75 21.49 1.88 9.53
C GLU A 75 22.22 3.21 9.27
N ALA A 76 23.56 3.19 9.21
CA ALA A 76 24.35 4.38 8.92
C ALA A 76 24.27 4.82 7.44
N LEU A 77 24.01 3.88 6.52
CA LEU A 77 23.98 4.13 5.08
C LEU A 77 22.58 4.45 4.55
N LEU A 78 21.53 3.93 5.20
CA LEU A 78 20.16 4.20 4.80
C LEU A 78 19.73 5.59 5.28
N PRO A 79 19.21 6.45 4.38
CA PRO A 79 18.68 7.75 4.79
C PRO A 79 17.42 7.55 5.65
N PRO A 80 17.19 8.38 6.68
CA PRO A 80 15.99 8.26 7.50
C PRO A 80 14.73 8.56 6.66
N GLU A 81 13.76 7.64 6.69
CA GLU A 81 12.50 7.78 5.98
C GLU A 81 11.33 8.12 6.90
N SER A 82 10.57 9.15 6.55
CA SER A 82 9.49 9.70 7.41
C SER A 82 8.30 8.74 7.61
N VAL A 83 8.13 7.78 6.71
CA VAL A 83 7.06 6.78 6.74
C VAL A 83 7.43 5.59 7.63
N VAL A 84 8.73 5.34 7.80
CA VAL A 84 9.28 4.19 8.53
C VAL A 84 9.45 4.58 10.00
N SER A 85 8.82 3.83 10.89
CA SER A 85 8.94 4.06 12.33
C SER A 85 10.11 3.29 12.93
N ASP A 86 10.34 2.07 12.44
CA ASP A 86 11.35 1.16 12.98
C ASP A 86 11.84 0.18 11.91
N LEU A 87 13.14 -0.14 11.94
CA LEU A 87 13.78 -1.14 11.11
C LEU A 87 14.64 -2.02 12.02
N THR A 88 14.39 -3.33 12.03
CA THR A 88 15.14 -4.30 12.84
C THR A 88 15.64 -5.43 11.97
N MET A 89 16.88 -5.87 12.21
CA MET A 89 17.47 -7.00 11.48
C MET A 89 17.86 -8.12 12.44
N THR A 90 17.22 -9.28 12.32
CA THR A 90 17.60 -10.46 13.10
C THR A 90 18.40 -11.42 12.24
N THR A 91 19.69 -11.57 12.51
CA THR A 91 20.57 -12.47 11.76
C THR A 91 20.59 -13.88 12.33
N GLY A 92 20.67 -14.90 11.48
CA GLY A 92 20.88 -16.28 11.86
C GLY A 92 21.64 -17.08 10.80
N THR A 93 21.83 -18.37 11.05
CA THR A 93 22.42 -19.32 10.09
C THR A 93 21.50 -20.53 9.92
N GLU A 94 21.37 -21.00 8.68
CA GLU A 94 20.56 -22.15 8.32
C GLU A 94 21.44 -23.19 7.60
N SER A 95 21.24 -24.47 7.90
CA SER A 95 21.99 -25.56 7.27
C SER A 95 21.24 -26.06 6.04
N VAL A 96 21.88 -25.97 4.87
CA VAL A 96 21.35 -26.44 3.60
C VAL A 96 21.94 -27.82 3.30
N ALA A 97 21.08 -28.84 3.35
CA ALA A 97 21.43 -30.20 2.98
C ALA A 97 21.39 -30.37 1.45
N HIS A 98 22.39 -31.06 0.90
CA HIS A 98 22.38 -31.46 -0.51
C HIS A 98 21.30 -32.52 -0.74
N THR A 99 20.47 -32.35 -1.77
CA THR A 99 19.45 -33.34 -2.16
C THR A 99 19.62 -33.70 -3.65
N PRO A 100 19.93 -34.96 -4.01
CA PRO A 100 20.15 -36.10 -3.11
C PRO A 100 21.42 -35.95 -2.26
N ALA A 101 21.43 -36.58 -1.08
CA ALA A 101 22.58 -36.56 -0.18
C ALA A 101 23.77 -37.28 -0.83
N VAL A 102 24.85 -36.53 -1.10
CA VAL A 102 26.09 -37.09 -1.63
C VAL A 102 27.01 -37.45 -0.46
N PRO A 103 27.35 -38.74 -0.25
CA PRO A 103 28.26 -39.14 0.81
C PRO A 103 29.62 -38.44 0.66
N GLY A 104 30.08 -37.78 1.73
CA GLY A 104 31.38 -37.10 1.77
C GLY A 104 31.37 -35.61 1.43
N LEU A 105 30.24 -35.02 1.01
CA LEU A 105 30.09 -33.57 0.91
C LEU A 105 29.53 -33.00 2.24
N PRO A 106 30.18 -31.99 2.85
CA PRO A 106 29.63 -31.32 4.02
C PRO A 106 28.36 -30.52 3.65
N SER A 107 27.41 -30.41 4.60
CA SER A 107 26.29 -29.49 4.48
C SER A 107 26.79 -28.05 4.42
N ALA A 108 26.20 -27.23 3.56
CA ALA A 108 26.55 -25.81 3.47
C ALA A 108 25.76 -25.02 4.51
N SER A 109 26.42 -24.13 5.25
CA SER A 109 25.75 -23.11 6.06
C SER A 109 25.45 -21.88 5.20
N VAL A 110 24.24 -21.35 5.31
CA VAL A 110 23.83 -20.10 4.67
C VAL A 110 23.41 -19.13 5.78
N GLY A 111 24.02 -17.95 5.80
CA GLY A 111 23.59 -16.87 6.67
C GLY A 111 22.28 -16.26 6.18
N TYR A 112 21.40 -15.87 7.09
CA TYR A 112 20.20 -15.11 6.78
C TYR A 112 20.02 -13.92 7.71
N ALA A 113 19.27 -12.93 7.25
CA ALA A 113 18.70 -11.87 8.07
C ALA A 113 17.21 -11.75 7.81
N ASP A 114 16.43 -11.73 8.87
CA ASP A 114 15.04 -11.30 8.84
C ASP A 114 15.01 -9.78 9.02
N VAL A 115 14.79 -9.08 7.90
CA VAL A 115 14.66 -7.63 7.84
C VAL A 115 13.21 -7.27 8.09
N THR A 116 12.93 -6.72 9.27
CA THR A 116 11.59 -6.34 9.70
C THR A 116 11.46 -4.83 9.73
N ILE A 117 10.49 -4.32 8.99
CA ILE A 117 10.15 -2.90 8.93
C ILE A 117 8.79 -2.70 9.57
N THR A 118 8.67 -1.68 10.41
CA THR A 118 7.40 -1.16 10.91
C THR A 118 7.18 0.24 10.36
N PHE A 119 6.03 0.46 9.72
CA PHE A 119 5.70 1.74 9.08
C PHE A 119 4.22 2.09 9.28
N ASN A 120 3.88 3.37 9.15
CA ASN A 120 2.50 3.80 9.21
C ASN A 120 1.95 4.07 7.80
N PRO A 121 1.05 3.21 7.28
CA PRO A 121 0.50 3.38 5.94
C PRO A 121 -0.49 4.54 5.83
N SER A 122 -0.99 5.08 6.95
CA SER A 122 -1.98 6.16 6.96
C SER A 122 -1.40 7.42 7.58
N PRO A 123 -1.65 8.62 7.03
CA PRO A 123 -1.49 9.83 7.82
C PRO A 123 -2.36 9.73 9.08
N ALA A 124 -1.77 10.00 10.23
CA ALA A 124 -2.52 10.16 11.47
C ALA A 124 -3.23 11.51 11.39
N THR A 125 -4.53 11.53 11.11
CA THR A 125 -5.51 12.45 11.73
C THR A 125 -6.92 12.22 11.18
N GLN A 126 -7.71 11.44 11.92
CA GLN A 126 -9.15 11.68 11.97
C GLN A 126 -9.32 13.07 12.59
N SER A 127 -9.63 14.06 11.77
CA SER A 127 -9.91 15.40 12.28
C SER A 127 -11.16 15.92 11.60
N TRP A 128 -12.16 16.21 12.41
CA TRP A 128 -13.29 17.01 11.98
C TRP A 128 -12.91 18.48 12.12
N THR A 129 -12.44 19.09 11.03
CA THR A 129 -12.14 20.53 10.99
C THR A 129 -12.95 21.17 9.87
N GLY A 130 -13.76 22.17 10.19
CA GLY A 130 -14.48 22.97 9.18
C GLY A 130 -15.62 22.24 8.43
N GLY A 131 -16.15 21.13 8.96
CA GLY A 131 -17.24 20.38 8.31
C GLY A 131 -16.79 19.43 7.20
N ILE A 132 -15.47 19.27 7.03
CA ILE A 132 -14.87 18.33 6.08
C ILE A 132 -14.29 17.17 6.90
N TRP A 133 -14.70 15.95 6.54
CA TRP A 133 -14.10 14.72 7.07
C TRP A 133 -12.84 14.40 6.27
N THR A 134 -11.66 14.48 6.89
CA THR A 134 -10.47 13.81 6.38
C THR A 134 -10.48 12.37 6.87
N GLY A 135 -10.72 11.43 5.95
CA GLY A 135 -10.73 10.00 6.26
C GLY A 135 -9.36 9.46 6.63
N GLY A 136 -9.35 8.45 7.50
CA GLY A 136 -8.15 7.70 7.90
C GLY A 136 -8.45 6.86 9.14
N GLY A 137 -8.33 5.54 9.04
CA GLY A 137 -8.39 4.65 10.20
C GLY A 137 -7.23 4.94 11.16
N LYS A 138 -7.29 4.44 12.40
CA LYS A 138 -6.24 4.54 13.42
C LYS A 138 -4.85 4.34 12.82
N SER A 139 -3.84 4.97 13.42
CA SER A 139 -2.41 4.80 13.14
C SER A 139 -1.94 3.36 13.41
N ASP A 140 -2.55 2.40 12.71
CA ASP A 140 -2.24 0.98 12.82
C ASP A 140 -0.95 0.78 12.03
N SER A 141 0.14 0.68 12.79
CA SER A 141 1.44 0.36 12.23
C SER A 141 1.36 -1.00 11.54
N ARG A 142 1.92 -1.09 10.33
CA ARG A 142 2.10 -2.34 9.62
C ARG A 142 3.52 -2.81 9.78
N THR A 143 3.68 -4.09 10.04
CA THR A 143 4.98 -4.74 10.14
C THR A 143 5.11 -5.74 9.00
N ILE A 144 6.21 -5.65 8.26
CA ILE A 144 6.54 -6.56 7.17
C ILE A 144 7.93 -7.13 7.43
N THR A 145 8.06 -8.45 7.32
CA THR A 145 9.33 -9.15 7.47
C THR A 145 9.71 -9.79 6.15
N GLN A 146 10.94 -9.55 5.70
CA GLN A 146 11.54 -10.17 4.54
C GLN A 146 12.81 -10.90 4.97
N ARG A 147 12.95 -12.15 4.55
CA ARG A 147 14.18 -12.91 4.74
C ARG A 147 15.15 -12.68 3.59
N ALA A 148 16.37 -12.26 3.93
CA ALA A 148 17.48 -12.13 2.99
C ALA A 148 18.54 -13.18 3.31
N TYR A 149 18.95 -13.95 2.30
CA TYR A 149 20.02 -14.96 2.42
C TYR A 149 21.33 -14.42 1.88
N ARG A 150 22.45 -14.78 2.51
CA ARG A 150 23.81 -14.50 2.05
C ARG A 150 24.74 -15.67 2.29
N SER A 151 25.75 -15.82 1.43
CA SER A 151 26.94 -16.62 1.74
C SER A 151 27.73 -15.95 2.87
N ASP A 152 28.61 -16.68 3.56
CA ASP A 152 29.40 -16.23 4.74
C ASP A 152 30.43 -15.11 4.46
N THR A 153 30.22 -14.31 3.42
CA THR A 153 31.03 -13.17 3.02
C THR A 153 30.53 -11.91 3.74
N SER A 154 31.31 -11.38 4.67
CA SER A 154 31.07 -10.07 5.29
C SER A 154 32.02 -9.02 4.71
N ILE A 155 31.52 -7.81 4.49
CA ILE A 155 32.30 -6.64 4.10
C ILE A 155 32.35 -5.70 5.29
N THR A 156 33.55 -5.37 5.76
CA THR A 156 33.75 -4.34 6.79
C THR A 156 34.22 -3.06 6.11
N ILE A 157 33.37 -2.04 6.11
CA ILE A 157 33.77 -0.68 5.72
C ILE A 157 34.48 -0.04 6.93
N PRO A 158 35.71 0.48 6.76
CA PRO A 158 36.49 1.13 7.81
C PRO A 158 35.92 2.47 8.26
#